data_AF-A0A428YAJ9-F1
#
_entry.id   AF-A0A428YAJ9-F1
#
_cell.length_a   1.000
_cell.length_b   1.000
_cell.length_c   1.000
_cell.angle_alpha   90.00
_cell.angle_beta   90.00
_cell.angle_gamma   90.00
#
_symmetry.space_group_name_H-M   'P 1'
#
loop_
_entity.id
_entity.type
_entity.pdbx_description
1 polymer ?
#
loop_
_entity_poly.entity_id
_entity_poly.type
_entity_poly.pdbx_seq_one_letter_code
_entity_poly.pdbx_strand_id
1 'polypeptide(L)'
;DQYLSRAIATAGLRDTSSLAAFFAVEPALVERALRFLDTIGHLRRDGSILGLTDIGLRSVADGHRYVLKEDHQILYFDGFTGSPLPKSHYAGAVWLEEPALTLDGRTRFQAVAGSGLFQIDAVAELSRRADREDFNLPGALTSVQPLELGNAWLPAYVVECVSGLLTFVKAIDTADPYLAKLVAPYLSDALAAEKPVDDVQVWRDWLAGKGYRDVEPRRLPNRVLRASLPAEAFGTRMKWWQLGSFETREHTFLQLWCDDQATRLSAVLARAASAVSRRGVRDVEGVERRLAELSKQLAVAVPSFEDLRAYARAESDDVLQAMLDSMTRL
;
A
#
# COMPACT_ATOMS: atom_id res chain seq x y z
N ASP A 1 20.17 39.38 -7.82
CA ASP A 1 20.23 38.22 -6.90
C ASP A 1 21.49 37.40 -7.08
N GLN A 2 21.69 36.71 -8.22
CA GLN A 2 22.89 35.89 -8.47
C GLN A 2 24.20 36.67 -8.34
N TYR A 3 24.27 37.88 -8.92
CA TYR A 3 25.45 38.74 -8.83
C TYR A 3 25.73 39.23 -7.40
N LEU A 4 24.69 39.59 -6.65
CA LEU A 4 24.83 40.01 -5.24
C LEU A 4 25.30 38.85 -4.36
N SER A 5 24.74 37.66 -4.54
CA SER A 5 25.14 36.47 -3.79
C SER A 5 26.60 36.10 -4.09
N ARG A 6 27.02 36.17 -5.37
CA ARG A 6 28.44 36.01 -5.75
C ARG A 6 29.32 37.06 -5.11
N ALA A 7 28.94 38.33 -5.13
CA ALA A 7 29.71 39.40 -4.50
C ALA A 7 29.93 39.18 -2.99
N ILE A 8 28.91 38.69 -2.28
CA ILE A 8 29.04 38.32 -0.86
C ILE A 8 29.98 37.10 -0.69
N ALA A 9 29.82 36.07 -1.53
CA ALA A 9 30.58 34.81 -1.44
C ALA A 9 32.06 34.94 -1.82
N THR A 10 32.35 35.64 -2.93
CA THR A 10 33.69 35.63 -3.55
C THR A 10 34.46 36.92 -3.31
N ALA A 11 33.78 38.07 -3.27
CA ALA A 11 34.41 39.37 -3.07
C ALA A 11 34.36 39.84 -1.61
N GLY A 12 33.68 39.11 -0.73
CA GLY A 12 33.61 39.41 0.69
C GLY A 12 32.88 40.72 1.02
N LEU A 13 32.00 41.19 0.13
CA LEU A 13 31.20 42.40 0.36
C LEU A 13 30.08 42.08 1.34
N ARG A 14 30.21 42.57 2.59
CA ARG A 14 29.37 42.15 3.73
C ARG A 14 28.35 43.19 4.18
N ASP A 15 28.13 44.26 3.43
CA ASP A 15 27.15 45.28 3.81
C ASP A 15 26.55 45.94 2.57
N THR A 16 25.37 46.55 2.75
CA THR A 16 24.60 47.19 1.68
C THR A 16 25.38 48.31 1.00
N SER A 17 26.18 49.09 1.76
CA SER A 17 26.91 50.24 1.21
C SER A 17 28.04 49.79 0.30
N SER A 18 28.79 48.77 0.71
CA SER A 18 29.86 48.15 -0.08
C SER A 18 29.32 47.51 -1.37
N LEU A 19 28.16 46.86 -1.29
CA LEU A 19 27.48 46.28 -2.46
C LEU A 19 26.99 47.37 -3.43
N ALA A 20 26.36 48.44 -2.92
CA ALA A 20 25.88 49.55 -3.73
C ALA A 20 27.04 50.26 -4.47
N ALA A 21 28.14 50.50 -3.76
CA ALA A 21 29.35 51.07 -4.33
C ALA A 21 29.98 50.17 -5.41
N PHE A 22 30.10 48.86 -5.14
CA PHE A 22 30.69 47.90 -6.08
C PHE A 22 29.88 47.77 -7.38
N PHE A 23 28.55 47.74 -7.29
CA PHE A 23 27.67 47.62 -8.46
C PHE A 23 27.33 48.97 -9.11
N ALA A 24 27.78 50.09 -8.55
CA ALA A 24 27.44 51.45 -8.99
C ALA A 24 25.93 51.68 -9.11
N VAL A 25 25.17 51.26 -8.10
CA VAL A 25 23.70 51.39 -8.05
C VAL A 25 23.24 52.05 -6.74
N GLU A 26 22.01 52.58 -6.75
CA GLU A 26 21.37 53.15 -5.57
C GLU A 26 21.23 52.12 -4.43
N PRO A 27 21.56 52.48 -3.16
CA PRO A 27 21.43 51.57 -2.01
C PRO A 27 20.02 50.98 -1.84
N ALA A 28 18.98 51.73 -2.21
CA ALA A 28 17.60 51.27 -2.15
C ALA A 28 17.32 50.06 -3.08
N LEU A 29 18.00 49.97 -4.22
CA LEU A 29 17.88 48.84 -5.14
C LEU A 29 18.57 47.60 -4.57
N VAL A 30 19.75 47.76 -3.97
CA VAL A 30 20.46 46.68 -3.28
C VAL A 30 19.62 46.15 -2.12
N GLU A 31 19.04 47.01 -1.29
CA GLU A 31 18.16 46.57 -0.21
C GLU A 31 16.94 45.80 -0.70
N ARG A 32 16.34 46.20 -1.84
CA ARG A 32 15.21 45.45 -2.41
C ARG A 32 15.63 44.02 -2.80
N ALA A 33 16.80 43.86 -3.41
CA ALA A 33 17.31 42.54 -3.78
C ALA A 33 17.77 41.72 -2.57
N LEU A 34 18.40 42.35 -1.58
CA LEU A 34 18.77 41.69 -0.32
C LEU A 34 17.54 41.22 0.45
N ARG A 35 16.46 42.01 0.50
CA ARG A 35 15.18 41.56 1.07
C ARG A 35 14.62 40.34 0.36
N PHE A 36 14.70 40.27 -0.97
CA PHE A 36 14.28 39.08 -1.70
C PHE A 36 15.15 37.86 -1.36
N LEU A 37 16.48 38.01 -1.31
CA LEU A 37 17.40 36.93 -0.90
C LEU A 37 17.13 36.45 0.54
N ASP A 38 16.80 37.37 1.44
CA ASP A 38 16.40 37.08 2.82
C ASP A 38 15.07 36.30 2.85
N THR A 39 14.06 36.74 2.08
CA THR A 39 12.75 36.05 1.97
C THR A 39 12.88 34.60 1.48
N ILE A 40 13.80 34.31 0.56
CA ILE A 40 14.04 32.93 0.07
C ILE A 40 15.06 32.15 0.90
N GLY A 41 15.54 32.72 2.00
CA GLY A 41 16.45 32.07 2.95
C GLY A 41 17.92 31.98 2.52
N HIS A 42 18.36 32.78 1.53
CA HIS A 42 19.74 32.77 1.02
C HIS A 42 20.70 33.64 1.84
N LEU A 43 20.15 34.56 2.64
CA LEU A 43 20.90 35.57 3.37
C LEU A 43 20.73 35.35 4.88
N ARG A 44 21.81 35.57 5.64
CA ARG A 44 21.79 35.75 7.09
C ARG A 44 22.22 37.18 7.40
N ARG A 45 21.44 37.90 8.19
CA ARG A 45 21.79 39.24 8.68
C ARG A 45 22.17 39.16 10.17
N ASP A 46 23.32 39.71 10.50
CA ASP A 46 23.75 39.97 11.88
C ASP A 46 24.05 41.46 12.01
N GLY A 47 23.05 42.24 12.43
CA GLY A 47 23.08 43.69 12.37
C GLY A 47 23.25 44.19 10.92
N SER A 48 24.33 44.94 10.65
CA SER A 48 24.69 45.42 9.31
C SER A 48 25.51 44.43 8.49
N ILE A 49 25.94 43.31 9.09
CA ILE A 49 26.80 42.32 8.45
C ILE A 49 25.93 41.29 7.72
N LEU A 50 26.19 41.14 6.43
CA LEU A 50 25.57 40.19 5.52
C LEU A 50 26.45 38.96 5.38
N GLY A 51 25.85 37.79 5.51
CA GLY A 51 26.44 36.50 5.15
C GLY A 51 25.46 35.69 4.32
N LEU A 52 25.97 34.72 3.56
CA LEU A 52 25.11 33.72 2.93
C LEU A 52 24.83 32.57 3.90
N THR A 53 23.63 32.00 3.79
CA THR A 53 23.31 30.70 4.39
C THR A 53 23.90 29.56 3.55
N ASP A 54 23.83 28.33 4.04
CA ASP A 54 24.31 27.15 3.30
C ASP A 54 23.60 26.98 1.95
N ILE A 55 22.30 27.25 1.89
CA ILE A 55 21.54 27.23 0.64
C ILE A 55 21.97 28.36 -0.31
N GLY A 56 22.27 29.56 0.23
CA GLY A 56 22.80 30.67 -0.56
C GLY A 56 24.18 30.37 -1.14
N LEU A 57 25.07 29.75 -0.35
CA LEU A 57 26.40 29.32 -0.80
C LEU A 57 26.31 28.24 -1.89
N ARG A 58 25.46 27.22 -1.72
CA ARG A 58 25.21 26.20 -2.74
C ARG A 58 24.62 26.80 -4.01
N SER A 59 23.67 27.73 -3.88
CA SER A 59 23.10 28.43 -5.03
C SER A 59 24.13 29.21 -5.86
N VAL A 60 25.14 29.78 -5.20
CA VAL A 60 26.27 30.42 -5.88
C VAL A 60 27.17 29.40 -6.56
N ALA A 61 27.53 28.32 -5.86
CA ALA A 61 28.40 27.27 -6.38
C ALA A 61 27.81 26.57 -7.61
N ASP A 62 26.53 26.24 -7.57
CA ASP A 62 25.83 25.50 -8.62
C ASP A 62 25.28 26.42 -9.72
N GLY A 63 25.31 27.74 -9.51
CA GLY A 63 24.71 28.71 -10.44
C GLY A 63 23.19 28.61 -10.55
N HIS A 64 22.53 27.98 -9.58
CA HIS A 64 21.09 27.71 -9.58
C HIS A 64 20.42 28.31 -8.35
N ARG A 65 19.25 28.93 -8.53
CA ARG A 65 18.47 29.46 -7.40
C ARG A 65 17.68 28.34 -6.74
N TYR A 66 18.09 27.95 -5.53
CA TYR A 66 17.32 27.06 -4.68
C TYR A 66 16.30 27.86 -3.87
N VAL A 67 15.13 27.28 -3.61
CA VAL A 67 14.11 27.90 -2.75
C VAL A 67 13.61 26.82 -1.82
N LEU A 68 13.63 27.09 -0.51
CA LEU A 68 13.04 26.17 0.46
C LEU A 68 11.52 26.14 0.23
N LYS A 69 10.98 24.94 0.17
CA LYS A 69 9.54 24.70 0.10
C LYS A 69 9.13 23.89 1.32
N GLU A 70 7.96 24.22 1.84
CA GLU A 70 7.29 23.37 2.82
C GLU A 70 6.65 22.20 2.08
N ASP A 71 6.75 21.03 2.70
CA ASP A 71 6.11 19.81 2.25
C ASP A 71 5.64 19.04 3.48
N HIS A 72 4.54 18.30 3.33
CA HIS A 72 3.89 17.59 4.44
C HIS A 72 3.96 16.10 4.18
N GLN A 73 4.44 15.37 5.20
CA GLN A 73 4.58 13.93 5.13
C GLN A 73 3.82 13.27 6.28
N ILE A 74 2.95 12.32 5.94
CA ILE A 74 2.39 11.39 6.94
C ILE A 74 3.45 10.34 7.23
N LEU A 75 3.74 10.14 8.52
CA LEU A 75 4.65 9.13 9.04
C LEU A 75 3.90 8.24 10.05
N TYR A 76 3.99 6.93 9.87
CA TYR A 76 3.42 5.97 10.81
C TYR A 76 4.51 5.41 11.72
N PHE A 77 4.19 5.35 13.01
CA PHE A 77 5.00 4.71 14.04
C PHE A 77 4.15 3.64 14.71
N ASP A 78 4.73 2.49 15.01
CA ASP A 78 3.97 1.40 15.59
C ASP A 78 3.59 1.67 17.06
N GLY A 79 2.37 1.29 17.44
CA GLY A 79 1.85 1.49 18.81
C GLY A 79 2.43 0.56 19.87
N PHE A 80 3.39 -0.31 19.54
CA PHE A 80 3.98 -1.28 20.47
C PHE A 80 5.33 -0.79 21.01
N THR A 81 6.22 -0.41 20.10
CA THR A 81 7.60 -0.01 20.35
C THR A 81 7.87 1.45 20.03
N GLY A 82 6.97 2.12 19.29
CA GLY A 82 7.20 3.47 18.79
C GLY A 82 8.20 3.56 17.64
N SER A 83 8.51 2.44 16.97
CA SER A 83 9.43 2.41 15.84
C SER A 83 8.73 2.90 14.56
N PRO A 84 9.46 3.55 13.64
CA PRO A 84 8.88 3.97 12.37
C PRO A 84 8.52 2.77 11.50
N LEU A 85 7.37 2.86 10.84
CA LEU A 85 6.87 1.81 9.97
C LEU A 85 7.60 1.84 8.61
N PRO A 86 8.03 0.69 8.06
CA PRO A 86 8.69 0.65 6.75
C PRO A 86 7.79 1.16 5.62
N LYS A 87 8.40 1.76 4.60
CA LYS A 87 7.74 2.37 3.43
C LYS A 87 6.79 1.42 2.69
N SER A 88 7.02 0.10 2.77
CA SER A 88 6.16 -0.94 2.21
C SER A 88 4.71 -0.90 2.72
N HIS A 89 4.45 -0.24 3.86
CA HIS A 89 3.12 -0.16 4.47
C HIS A 89 2.37 1.14 4.14
N TYR A 90 2.91 2.00 3.29
CA TYR A 90 2.25 3.27 2.93
C TYR A 90 1.38 3.12 1.68
N ALA A 91 1.89 2.45 0.66
CA ALA A 91 1.16 2.23 -0.58
C ALA A 91 0.19 1.04 -0.43
N GLY A 92 -1.09 1.24 -0.79
CA GLY A 92 -2.09 0.16 -0.79
C GLY A 92 -2.62 -0.24 0.59
N ALA A 93 -2.07 0.30 1.68
CA ALA A 93 -2.61 0.11 3.03
C ALA A 93 -3.99 0.74 3.18
N VAL A 94 -4.80 0.15 4.07
CA VAL A 94 -6.06 0.72 4.52
C VAL A 94 -5.91 0.98 6.00
N TRP A 95 -5.97 2.25 6.38
CA TRP A 95 -5.88 2.71 7.76
C TRP A 95 -7.29 3.02 8.27
N LEU A 96 -7.59 2.61 9.50
CA LEU A 96 -8.84 2.93 10.18
C LEU A 96 -8.60 4.01 11.21
N GLU A 97 -9.57 4.89 11.36
CA GLU A 97 -9.60 5.89 12.44
C GLU A 97 -9.97 5.23 13.78
N GLU A 98 -10.85 4.23 13.74
CA GLU A 98 -11.33 3.50 14.91
C GLU A 98 -10.70 2.10 15.05
N PRO A 99 -10.49 1.61 16.28
CA PRO A 99 -9.79 0.36 16.56
C PRO A 99 -10.57 -0.92 16.21
N ALA A 100 -11.80 -0.79 15.73
CA ALA A 100 -12.69 -1.91 15.48
C ALA A 100 -13.32 -1.83 14.09
N LEU A 101 -13.34 -2.97 13.41
CA LEU A 101 -13.98 -3.14 12.11
C LEU A 101 -14.76 -4.46 12.10
N THR A 102 -16.01 -4.42 11.65
CA THR A 102 -16.77 -5.64 11.37
C THR A 102 -17.03 -5.70 9.87
N LEU A 103 -16.55 -6.76 9.23
CA LEU A 103 -16.77 -7.00 7.81
C LEU A 103 -18.11 -7.70 7.57
N ASP A 104 -18.57 -7.59 6.32
CA ASP A 104 -19.63 -8.44 5.78
C ASP A 104 -19.26 -9.91 6.00
N GLY A 105 -20.13 -10.67 6.67
CA GLY A 105 -19.83 -12.04 7.10
C GLY A 105 -19.55 -12.23 8.58
N ARG A 106 -19.65 -11.16 9.38
CA ARG A 106 -19.47 -11.16 10.85
C ARG A 106 -18.02 -11.38 11.32
N THR A 107 -17.05 -11.28 10.42
CA THR A 107 -15.64 -11.22 10.81
C THR A 107 -15.38 -9.92 11.54
N ARG A 108 -14.92 -10.01 12.79
CA ARG A 108 -14.64 -8.85 13.65
C ARG A 108 -13.14 -8.72 13.85
N PHE A 109 -12.63 -7.53 13.57
CA PHE A 109 -11.27 -7.12 13.93
C PHE A 109 -11.31 -6.61 15.36
N GLN A 110 -10.39 -7.13 16.17
CA GLN A 110 -10.21 -6.71 17.56
C GLN A 110 -8.94 -5.88 17.65
N ALA A 111 -9.03 -4.82 18.46
CA ALA A 111 -7.89 -3.97 18.74
C ALA A 111 -6.85 -4.76 19.52
N VAL A 112 -5.62 -4.75 19.03
CA VAL A 112 -4.48 -5.25 19.79
C VAL A 112 -3.77 -4.01 20.30
N ALA A 113 -4.04 -3.66 21.55
CA ALA A 113 -3.42 -2.49 22.17
C ALA A 113 -1.96 -2.81 22.50
N GLY A 114 -1.04 -2.04 21.92
CA GLY A 114 0.33 -1.98 22.40
C GLY A 114 0.40 -1.15 23.70
N SER A 115 1.40 -1.44 24.53
CA SER A 115 1.70 -0.64 25.72
C SER A 115 2.55 0.60 25.41
N GLY A 116 2.95 0.79 24.15
CA GLY A 116 3.86 1.85 23.73
C GLY A 116 3.14 3.17 23.54
N LEU A 117 3.46 4.16 24.35
CA LEU A 117 3.09 5.55 24.06
C LEU A 117 4.05 6.12 23.01
N PHE A 118 3.49 6.73 21.96
CA PHE A 118 4.30 7.45 20.97
C PHE A 118 5.18 8.50 21.65
N GLN A 119 6.48 8.48 21.33
CA GLN A 119 7.45 9.44 21.82
C GLN A 119 7.73 10.47 20.73
N ILE A 120 7.51 11.75 21.01
CA ILE A 120 7.67 12.82 20.02
C ILE A 120 9.10 12.89 19.44
N ASP A 121 10.09 12.51 20.24
CA ASP A 121 11.51 12.46 19.85
C ASP A 121 11.80 11.42 18.75
N ALA A 122 10.91 10.44 18.53
CA ALA A 122 11.07 9.42 17.49
C ALA A 122 11.12 10.03 16.07
N VAL A 123 10.46 11.17 15.85
CA VAL A 123 10.52 11.91 14.57
C VAL A 123 11.91 12.51 14.36
N ALA A 124 12.47 13.12 15.41
CA ALA A 124 13.82 13.69 15.37
C ALA A 124 14.87 12.60 15.20
N GLU A 125 14.69 11.44 15.83
CA GLU A 125 15.54 10.27 15.65
C GLU A 125 15.49 9.74 14.23
N LEU A 126 14.29 9.54 13.66
CA LEU A 126 14.13 9.12 12.27
C LEU A 126 14.78 10.11 11.29
N SER A 127 14.64 11.41 11.52
CA SER A 127 15.22 12.44 10.65
C SER A 127 16.75 12.36 10.55
N ARG A 128 17.43 11.87 11.60
CA ARG A 128 18.90 11.70 11.64
C ARG A 128 19.39 10.39 11.03
N ARG A 129 18.50 9.44 10.73
CA ARG A 129 18.88 8.15 10.17
C ARG A 129 19.32 8.26 8.71
N ALA A 130 20.35 7.49 8.35
CA ALA A 130 20.82 7.40 6.96
C ALA A 130 19.82 6.69 6.04
N ASP A 131 19.05 5.75 6.58
CA ASP A 131 18.05 4.94 5.89
C ASP A 131 16.62 5.51 6.02
N ARG A 132 16.47 6.79 6.39
CA ARG A 132 15.16 7.42 6.64
C ARG A 132 14.19 7.36 5.46
N GLU A 133 14.70 7.28 4.23
CA GLU A 133 13.87 7.13 3.04
C GLU A 133 13.12 5.78 2.99
N ASP A 134 13.66 4.74 3.64
CA ASP A 134 13.03 3.42 3.78
C ASP A 134 11.83 3.45 4.74
N PHE A 135 11.61 4.58 5.43
CA PHE A 135 10.52 4.82 6.37
C PHE A 135 9.63 5.98 5.93
N ASN A 136 9.59 6.23 4.62
CA ASN A 136 8.75 7.25 4.00
C ASN A 136 9.10 8.71 4.40
N LEU A 137 10.35 8.95 4.81
CA LEU A 137 10.87 10.30 5.05
C LEU A 137 11.89 10.68 3.96
N PRO A 138 11.51 11.52 2.96
CA PRO A 138 12.41 11.91 1.87
C PRO A 138 13.70 12.61 2.33
N GLY A 139 14.82 12.29 1.69
CA GLY A 139 16.12 12.87 1.99
C GLY A 139 16.22 14.39 1.76
N ALA A 140 15.32 14.96 0.96
CA ALA A 140 15.25 16.40 0.74
C ALA A 140 14.69 17.19 1.94
N LEU A 141 13.98 16.53 2.87
CA LEU A 141 13.43 17.19 4.06
C LEU A 141 14.51 17.31 5.14
N THR A 142 14.79 18.55 5.56
CA THR A 142 15.91 18.86 6.46
C THR A 142 15.46 19.39 7.82
N SER A 143 14.36 20.14 7.87
CA SER A 143 13.78 20.72 9.09
C SER A 143 12.47 20.02 9.46
N VAL A 144 12.53 18.73 9.70
CA VAL A 144 11.34 17.91 10.00
C VAL A 144 10.86 18.19 11.43
N GLN A 145 9.59 18.53 11.58
CA GLN A 145 8.93 18.74 12.87
C GLN A 145 7.54 18.09 12.89
N PRO A 146 7.08 17.55 14.04
CA PRO A 146 5.71 17.08 14.18
C PRO A 146 4.73 18.25 14.09
N LEU A 147 3.70 18.12 13.23
CA LEU A 147 2.63 19.11 13.11
C LEU A 147 1.34 18.66 13.80
N GLU A 148 0.99 17.39 13.62
CA GLU A 148 -0.21 16.76 14.15
C GLU A 148 0.10 15.33 14.60
N LEU A 149 -0.56 14.88 15.66
CA LEU A 149 -0.47 13.51 16.17
C LEU A 149 -1.87 12.92 16.21
N GLY A 150 -2.03 11.74 15.61
CA GLY A 150 -3.28 11.01 15.58
C GLY A 150 -3.04 9.51 15.64
N ASN A 151 -4.03 8.77 16.12
CA ASN A 151 -4.01 7.31 16.07
C ASN A 151 -4.53 6.83 14.73
N ALA A 152 -3.91 5.77 14.21
CA ALA A 152 -4.40 5.05 13.05
C ALA A 152 -4.24 3.55 13.30
N TRP A 153 -5.21 2.77 12.85
CA TRP A 153 -5.25 1.33 13.07
C TRP A 153 -5.07 0.60 11.75
N LEU A 154 -4.14 -0.34 11.71
CA LEU A 154 -3.88 -1.18 10.54
C LEU A 154 -4.60 -2.52 10.69
N PRO A 155 -5.63 -2.82 9.88
CA PRO A 155 -6.26 -4.13 9.89
C PRO A 155 -5.29 -5.18 9.37
N ALA A 156 -5.03 -6.18 10.19
CA ALA A 156 -4.19 -7.31 9.85
C ALA A 156 -4.91 -8.62 10.17
N TYR A 157 -4.77 -9.60 9.29
CA TYR A 157 -5.12 -10.99 9.61
C TYR A 157 -3.88 -11.66 10.19
N VAL A 158 -4.06 -12.34 11.31
CA VAL A 158 -3.01 -13.13 11.94
C VAL A 158 -3.43 -14.59 11.92
N VAL A 159 -2.52 -15.45 11.47
CA VAL A 159 -2.73 -16.89 11.38
C VAL A 159 -1.67 -17.59 12.22
N GLU A 160 -2.12 -18.32 13.24
CA GLU A 160 -1.24 -19.21 14.00
C GLU A 160 -0.93 -20.47 13.18
N CYS A 161 0.35 -20.71 12.94
CA CYS A 161 0.86 -21.89 12.24
C CYS A 161 1.83 -22.65 13.15
N VAL A 162 2.09 -23.91 12.83
CA VAL A 162 3.06 -24.76 13.56
C VAL A 162 4.46 -24.12 13.57
N SER A 163 4.80 -23.36 12.54
CA SER A 163 6.09 -22.67 12.39
C SER A 163 6.13 -21.26 13.01
N GLY A 164 5.04 -20.79 13.64
CA GLY A 164 4.91 -19.45 14.18
C GLY A 164 3.74 -18.66 13.56
N LEU A 165 3.75 -17.34 13.76
CA LEU A 165 2.68 -16.45 13.29
C LEU A 165 2.94 -15.97 11.87
N LEU A 166 1.90 -16.00 11.04
CA LEU A 166 1.87 -15.30 9.76
C LEU A 166 0.92 -14.10 9.88
N THR A 167 1.36 -12.93 9.42
CA THR A 167 0.54 -11.72 9.40
C THR A 167 0.31 -11.27 7.98
N PHE A 168 -0.91 -10.84 7.66
CA PHE A 168 -1.28 -10.38 6.33
C PHE A 168 -1.99 -9.04 6.43
N VAL A 169 -1.52 -8.08 5.63
CA VAL A 169 -2.12 -6.76 5.49
C VAL A 169 -2.37 -6.48 4.02
N LYS A 170 -3.31 -5.59 3.74
CA LYS A 170 -3.68 -5.27 2.35
C LYS A 170 -2.55 -4.64 1.53
N ALA A 171 -1.60 -3.98 2.18
CA ALA A 171 -0.48 -3.31 1.52
C ALA A 171 0.54 -4.28 0.90
N ILE A 172 0.55 -5.55 1.34
CA ILE A 172 1.60 -6.52 0.99
C ILE A 172 0.93 -7.80 0.51
N ASP A 173 1.26 -8.24 -0.71
CA ASP A 173 0.64 -9.42 -1.35
C ASP A 173 1.13 -10.77 -0.77
N THR A 174 1.97 -10.74 0.26
CA THR A 174 2.56 -11.91 0.90
C THR A 174 2.50 -11.77 2.42
N ALA A 175 2.85 -12.83 3.14
CA ALA A 175 2.96 -12.76 4.59
C ALA A 175 4.00 -11.70 4.98
N ASP A 176 3.62 -10.81 5.89
CA ASP A 176 4.43 -9.70 6.37
C ASP A 176 5.33 -10.15 7.54
N PRO A 177 6.65 -10.32 7.31
CA PRO A 177 7.56 -10.77 8.36
C PRO A 177 7.84 -9.68 9.40
N TYR A 178 7.72 -8.40 9.03
CA TYR A 178 7.95 -7.29 9.95
C TYR A 178 6.82 -7.25 10.98
N LEU A 179 5.57 -7.22 10.51
CA LEU A 179 4.42 -7.21 11.42
C LEU A 179 4.34 -8.50 12.24
N ALA A 180 4.57 -9.66 11.64
CA ALA A 180 4.57 -10.94 12.37
C ALA A 180 5.54 -10.92 13.56
N LYS A 181 6.75 -10.38 13.38
CA LYS A 181 7.73 -10.22 14.45
C LYS A 181 7.30 -9.17 15.49
N LEU A 182 6.74 -8.06 15.03
CA LEU A 182 6.32 -6.95 15.87
C LEU A 182 5.19 -7.35 16.82
N VAL A 183 4.16 -8.04 16.32
CA VAL A 183 2.95 -8.35 17.08
C VAL A 183 3.06 -9.64 17.90
N ALA A 184 3.97 -10.57 17.54
CA ALA A 184 4.09 -11.87 18.20
C ALA A 184 4.14 -11.82 19.74
N PRO A 185 4.89 -10.90 20.39
CA PRO A 185 4.92 -10.81 21.85
C PRO A 185 3.57 -10.41 22.48
N TYR A 186 2.69 -9.76 21.72
CA TYR A 186 1.47 -9.13 22.22
C TYR A 186 0.20 -9.93 21.92
N LEU A 187 0.28 -10.96 21.07
CA LEU A 187 -0.89 -11.73 20.62
C LEU A 187 -1.11 -13.04 21.37
N SER A 188 -0.14 -13.51 22.15
CA SER A 188 -0.21 -14.85 22.76
C SER A 188 -1.47 -15.03 23.62
N ASP A 189 -1.80 -14.05 24.46
CA ASP A 189 -2.99 -14.10 25.32
C ASP A 189 -4.29 -13.94 24.52
N ALA A 190 -4.29 -13.09 23.49
CA ALA A 190 -5.45 -12.87 22.64
C ALA A 190 -5.79 -14.13 21.82
N LEU A 191 -4.77 -14.80 21.27
CA LEU A 191 -4.92 -16.07 20.56
C LEU A 191 -5.34 -17.20 21.50
N ALA A 192 -4.74 -17.29 22.69
CA ALA A 192 -5.13 -18.30 23.69
C ALA A 192 -6.57 -18.13 24.19
N ALA A 193 -7.08 -16.89 24.19
CA ALA A 193 -8.46 -16.58 24.57
C ALA A 193 -9.47 -16.87 23.45
N GLU A 194 -9.04 -17.07 22.19
CA GLU A 194 -9.95 -17.44 21.12
C GLU A 194 -10.52 -18.85 21.37
N LYS A 195 -11.85 -18.91 21.45
CA LYS A 195 -12.54 -20.19 21.59
C LYS A 195 -12.52 -20.94 20.25
N PRO A 196 -12.18 -22.24 20.24
CA PRO A 196 -12.29 -23.04 19.03
C PRO A 196 -13.72 -22.98 18.48
N VAL A 197 -13.84 -22.57 17.23
CA VAL A 197 -15.10 -22.60 16.50
C VAL A 197 -15.22 -23.96 15.80
N ASP A 198 -16.40 -24.58 15.88
CA ASP A 198 -16.73 -25.72 15.03
C ASP A 198 -16.95 -25.21 13.60
N ASP A 199 -15.85 -25.08 12.87
CA ASP A 199 -15.83 -24.52 11.52
C ASP A 199 -16.71 -25.30 10.55
N VAL A 200 -16.75 -26.64 10.66
CA VAL A 200 -17.63 -27.49 9.85
C VAL A 200 -19.10 -27.12 10.08
N GLN A 201 -19.52 -26.95 11.34
CA GLN A 201 -20.90 -26.58 11.66
C GLN A 201 -21.24 -25.17 11.16
N VAL A 202 -20.36 -24.18 11.36
CA VAL A 202 -20.54 -22.81 10.86
C VAL A 202 -20.80 -22.80 9.35
N TRP A 203 -19.99 -23.55 8.59
CA TRP A 203 -20.13 -23.61 7.14
C TRP A 203 -21.33 -24.43 6.69
N ARG A 204 -21.70 -25.50 7.41
CA ARG A 204 -22.92 -26.27 7.16
C ARG A 204 -24.16 -25.39 7.28
N ASP A 205 -24.25 -24.59 8.34
CA ASP A 205 -25.39 -23.68 8.56
C ASP A 205 -25.47 -22.60 7.48
N TRP A 206 -24.32 -22.04 7.08
CA TRP A 206 -24.26 -21.08 5.99
C TRP A 206 -24.70 -21.68 4.65
N LEU A 207 -24.21 -22.88 4.31
CA LEU A 207 -24.60 -23.60 3.08
C LEU A 207 -26.10 -23.95 3.08
N ALA A 208 -26.63 -24.41 4.22
CA ALA A 208 -28.05 -24.68 4.37
C ALA A 208 -28.90 -23.40 4.17
N GLY A 209 -28.45 -22.26 4.69
CA GLY A 209 -29.08 -20.95 4.47
C GLY A 209 -29.01 -20.47 3.01
N LYS A 210 -28.07 -20.98 2.22
CA LYS A 210 -27.96 -20.77 0.76
C LYS A 210 -28.74 -21.79 -0.08
N GLY A 211 -29.41 -22.75 0.56
CA GLY A 211 -30.19 -23.79 -0.10
C GLY A 211 -29.39 -25.05 -0.47
N TYR A 212 -28.18 -25.22 0.07
CA TYR A 212 -27.31 -26.38 -0.16
C TYR A 212 -27.25 -27.27 1.10
N ARG A 213 -28.39 -27.79 1.52
CA ARG A 213 -28.52 -28.56 2.78
C ARG A 213 -27.77 -29.89 2.76
N ASP A 214 -27.65 -30.49 1.58
CA ASP A 214 -27.02 -31.80 1.39
C ASP A 214 -25.51 -31.69 1.09
N VAL A 215 -24.95 -30.48 1.05
CA VAL A 215 -23.52 -30.27 0.84
C VAL A 215 -22.80 -30.28 2.18
N GLU A 216 -21.88 -31.23 2.35
CA GLU A 216 -21.05 -31.32 3.54
C GLU A 216 -19.67 -30.67 3.32
N PRO A 217 -19.30 -29.67 4.14
CA PRO A 217 -17.92 -29.21 4.22
C PRO A 217 -17.01 -30.35 4.69
N ARG A 218 -15.91 -30.60 3.97
CA ARG A 218 -14.93 -31.63 4.31
C ARG A 218 -13.52 -31.07 4.34
N ARG A 219 -12.70 -31.55 5.28
CA ARG A 219 -11.27 -31.25 5.31
C ARG A 219 -10.54 -32.16 4.34
N LEU A 220 -9.74 -31.57 3.47
CA LEU A 220 -8.83 -32.28 2.58
C LEU A 220 -7.55 -32.73 3.33
N PRO A 221 -6.73 -33.61 2.74
CA PRO A 221 -5.45 -34.04 3.34
C PRO A 221 -4.50 -32.88 3.67
N ASN A 222 -4.58 -31.78 2.92
CA ASN A 222 -3.82 -30.54 3.16
C ASN A 222 -4.50 -29.62 4.21
N ARG A 223 -5.49 -30.13 4.95
CA ARG A 223 -6.29 -29.45 5.98
C ARG A 223 -7.19 -28.31 5.49
N VAL A 224 -7.22 -28.02 4.19
CA VAL A 224 -8.17 -27.06 3.61
C VAL A 224 -9.59 -27.58 3.82
N LEU A 225 -10.43 -26.78 4.46
CA LEU A 225 -11.87 -27.03 4.51
C LEU A 225 -12.47 -26.63 3.16
N ARG A 226 -13.18 -27.56 2.52
CA ARG A 226 -13.75 -27.38 1.18
C ARG A 226 -15.19 -27.86 1.14
N ALA A 227 -16.05 -27.12 0.43
CA ALA A 227 -17.38 -27.57 0.04
C ALA A 227 -17.46 -27.69 -1.47
N SER A 228 -17.75 -28.90 -1.96
CA SER A 228 -18.03 -29.15 -3.39
C SER A 228 -19.50 -28.87 -3.66
N LEU A 229 -19.78 -27.82 -4.42
CA LEU A 229 -21.11 -27.47 -4.90
C LEU A 229 -21.33 -28.04 -6.31
N PRO A 230 -22.58 -28.32 -6.69
CA PRO A 230 -22.90 -28.78 -8.03
C PRO A 230 -22.69 -27.65 -9.06
N ALA A 231 -22.54 -28.00 -10.34
CA ALA A 231 -22.17 -27.08 -11.42
C ALA A 231 -23.13 -25.87 -11.52
N GLU A 232 -24.43 -26.14 -11.41
CA GLU A 232 -25.50 -25.15 -11.50
C GLU A 232 -25.48 -24.10 -10.37
N ALA A 233 -24.70 -24.34 -9.31
CA ALA A 233 -24.52 -23.36 -8.25
C ALA A 233 -23.78 -22.11 -8.74
N PHE A 234 -22.89 -22.25 -9.73
CA PHE A 234 -22.02 -21.17 -10.21
C PHE A 234 -22.58 -20.51 -11.49
N GLY A 235 -22.33 -19.21 -11.63
CA GLY A 235 -22.85 -18.39 -12.73
C GLY A 235 -24.27 -17.84 -12.48
N THR A 236 -25.03 -18.43 -11.56
CA THR A 236 -26.38 -17.98 -11.19
C THR A 236 -26.46 -17.53 -9.74
N ARG A 237 -26.40 -18.48 -8.80
CA ARG A 237 -26.51 -18.25 -7.34
C ARG A 237 -25.18 -17.81 -6.73
N MET A 238 -24.10 -18.45 -7.14
CA MET A 238 -22.73 -18.09 -6.81
C MET A 238 -22.06 -17.46 -8.03
N LYS A 239 -21.21 -16.46 -7.80
CA LYS A 239 -20.48 -15.78 -8.88
C LYS A 239 -19.29 -16.61 -9.32
N TRP A 240 -18.87 -16.48 -10.59
CA TRP A 240 -17.72 -17.21 -11.13
C TRP A 240 -16.42 -16.99 -10.35
N TRP A 241 -16.20 -15.79 -9.81
CA TRP A 241 -15.02 -15.50 -9.00
C TRP A 241 -15.01 -16.21 -7.65
N GLN A 242 -16.15 -16.72 -7.18
CA GLN A 242 -16.26 -17.48 -5.94
C GLN A 242 -15.80 -18.94 -6.10
N LEU A 243 -15.79 -19.47 -7.33
CA LEU A 243 -15.28 -20.81 -7.57
C LEU A 243 -13.76 -20.84 -7.32
N GLY A 244 -13.34 -21.75 -6.43
CA GLY A 244 -11.96 -21.90 -6.01
C GLY A 244 -11.43 -20.78 -5.11
N SER A 245 -12.25 -19.80 -4.75
CA SER A 245 -11.89 -18.79 -3.75
C SER A 245 -12.18 -19.29 -2.34
N PHE A 246 -11.62 -18.57 -1.37
CA PHE A 246 -11.93 -18.75 0.04
C PHE A 246 -12.97 -17.72 0.45
N GLU A 247 -14.02 -18.19 1.11
CA GLU A 247 -14.97 -17.36 1.83
C GLU A 247 -14.58 -17.33 3.32
N THR A 248 -14.83 -16.23 4.01
CA THR A 248 -14.53 -16.09 5.44
C THR A 248 -15.81 -15.91 6.26
N ARG A 249 -15.89 -16.57 7.42
CA ARG A 249 -17.00 -16.53 8.37
C ARG A 249 -16.49 -16.82 9.77
N GLU A 250 -16.82 -15.96 10.73
CA GLU A 250 -16.61 -16.25 12.17
C GLU A 250 -15.19 -16.80 12.47
N HIS A 251 -14.15 -16.13 11.95
CA HIS A 251 -12.73 -16.51 12.10
C HIS A 251 -12.30 -17.80 11.38
N THR A 252 -13.15 -18.35 10.51
CA THR A 252 -12.88 -19.55 9.73
C THR A 252 -12.95 -19.26 8.23
N PHE A 253 -12.39 -20.14 7.42
CA PHE A 253 -12.45 -20.04 5.96
C PHE A 253 -12.81 -21.37 5.31
N LEU A 254 -13.55 -21.29 4.21
CA LEU A 254 -13.97 -22.43 3.40
C LEU A 254 -13.65 -22.15 1.95
N GLN A 255 -13.02 -23.13 1.29
CA GLN A 255 -12.89 -23.09 -0.16
C GLN A 255 -14.20 -23.57 -0.81
N LEU A 256 -14.81 -22.71 -1.63
CA LEU A 256 -15.91 -23.13 -2.49
C LEU A 256 -15.35 -23.83 -3.73
N TRP A 257 -15.90 -24.99 -4.08
CA TRP A 257 -15.37 -25.82 -5.15
C TRP A 257 -16.49 -26.41 -6.00
N CYS A 258 -16.12 -26.90 -7.18
CA CYS A 258 -16.96 -27.74 -8.03
C CYS A 258 -16.06 -28.83 -8.60
N ASP A 259 -16.48 -30.08 -8.49
CA ASP A 259 -15.69 -31.20 -9.01
C ASP A 259 -15.77 -31.30 -10.54
N ASP A 260 -16.81 -30.71 -11.16
CA ASP A 260 -16.94 -30.62 -12.61
C ASP A 260 -15.84 -29.75 -13.23
N GLN A 261 -15.05 -30.37 -14.13
CA GLN A 261 -13.93 -29.71 -14.79
C GLN A 261 -14.38 -28.66 -15.80
N ALA A 262 -15.51 -28.89 -16.49
CA ALA A 262 -16.03 -27.95 -17.47
C ALA A 262 -16.45 -26.62 -16.80
N THR A 263 -17.17 -26.71 -15.68
CA THR A 263 -17.53 -25.54 -14.84
C THR A 263 -16.29 -24.78 -14.36
N ARG A 264 -15.24 -25.49 -13.94
CA ARG A 264 -13.97 -24.86 -13.54
C ARG A 264 -13.29 -24.15 -14.71
N LEU A 265 -13.31 -24.72 -15.91
CA LEU A 265 -12.79 -24.08 -17.11
C LEU A 265 -13.60 -22.82 -17.47
N SER A 266 -14.93 -22.89 -17.45
CA SER A 266 -15.80 -21.73 -17.67
C SER A 266 -15.51 -20.60 -16.68
N ALA A 267 -15.24 -20.93 -15.42
CA ALA A 267 -14.85 -19.92 -14.42
C ALA A 267 -13.49 -19.27 -14.71
N VAL A 268 -12.50 -20.01 -15.22
CA VAL A 268 -11.21 -19.44 -15.66
C VAL A 268 -11.47 -18.39 -16.74
N LEU A 269 -12.23 -18.75 -17.79
CA LEU A 269 -12.53 -17.89 -18.92
C LEU A 269 -13.30 -16.64 -18.50
N ALA A 270 -14.37 -16.80 -17.70
CA ALA A 270 -15.17 -15.69 -17.18
C ALA A 270 -14.35 -14.71 -16.32
N ARG A 271 -13.43 -15.23 -15.49
CA ARG A 271 -12.56 -14.40 -14.62
C ARG A 271 -11.49 -13.68 -15.43
N ALA A 272 -10.93 -14.30 -16.46
CA ALA A 272 -9.97 -13.67 -17.37
C ALA A 272 -10.64 -12.57 -18.20
N ALA A 273 -11.83 -12.85 -18.76
CA ALA A 273 -12.67 -11.87 -19.44
C ALA A 273 -12.91 -10.62 -18.57
N SER A 274 -13.32 -10.81 -17.32
CA SER A 274 -13.54 -9.70 -16.38
C SER A 274 -12.27 -8.87 -16.12
N ALA A 275 -11.08 -9.49 -16.07
CA ALA A 275 -9.81 -8.80 -15.86
C ALA A 275 -9.43 -7.93 -17.07
N VAL A 276 -9.69 -8.42 -18.29
CA VAL A 276 -9.51 -7.65 -19.54
C VAL A 276 -10.47 -6.45 -19.57
N SER A 277 -11.77 -6.67 -19.34
CA SER A 277 -12.77 -5.59 -19.40
C SER A 277 -12.53 -4.48 -18.38
N ARG A 278 -11.92 -4.80 -17.22
CA ARG A 278 -11.54 -3.83 -16.19
C ARG A 278 -10.20 -3.11 -16.45
N ARG A 279 -9.62 -3.26 -17.65
CA ARG A 279 -8.32 -2.70 -18.07
C ARG A 279 -7.13 -3.14 -17.22
N GLY A 280 -7.25 -4.26 -16.50
CA GLY A 280 -6.17 -4.82 -15.69
C GLY A 280 -5.11 -5.55 -16.52
N VAL A 281 -5.43 -5.93 -17.75
CA VAL A 281 -4.55 -6.63 -18.69
C VAL A 281 -4.70 -6.00 -20.07
N ARG A 282 -3.59 -5.70 -20.75
CA ARG A 282 -3.58 -4.89 -21.99
C ARG A 282 -2.94 -5.57 -23.20
N ASP A 283 -2.29 -6.71 -23.01
CA ASP A 283 -1.57 -7.44 -24.05
C ASP A 283 -1.85 -8.93 -23.95
N VAL A 284 -1.48 -9.66 -25.01
CA VAL A 284 -1.73 -11.11 -25.13
C VAL A 284 -0.98 -11.89 -24.04
N GLU A 285 0.27 -11.53 -23.76
CA GLU A 285 1.09 -12.22 -22.74
C GLU A 285 0.50 -12.08 -21.33
N GLY A 286 -0.02 -10.90 -20.99
CA GLY A 286 -0.70 -10.65 -19.74
C GLY A 286 -1.98 -11.47 -19.61
N VAL A 287 -2.70 -11.69 -20.73
CA VAL A 287 -3.88 -12.58 -20.73
C VAL A 287 -3.45 -14.02 -20.52
N GLU A 288 -2.47 -14.51 -21.26
CA GLU A 288 -1.96 -15.88 -21.12
C GLU A 288 -1.43 -16.16 -19.71
N ARG A 289 -0.68 -15.21 -19.13
CA ARG A 289 -0.23 -15.29 -17.73
C ARG A 289 -1.41 -15.38 -16.77
N ARG A 290 -2.43 -14.54 -16.98
CA ARG A 290 -3.63 -14.56 -16.15
C ARG A 290 -4.40 -15.88 -16.27
N LEU A 291 -4.52 -16.43 -17.48
CA LEU A 291 -5.14 -17.74 -17.71
C LEU A 291 -4.35 -18.84 -17.00
N ALA A 292 -3.01 -18.82 -17.06
CA ALA A 292 -2.16 -19.79 -16.38
C ALA A 292 -2.31 -19.74 -14.85
N GLU A 293 -2.33 -18.54 -14.26
CA GLU A 293 -2.55 -18.34 -12.82
C GLU A 293 -3.92 -18.90 -12.37
N LEU A 294 -4.98 -18.53 -13.09
CA LEU A 294 -6.34 -18.97 -12.79
C LEU A 294 -6.52 -20.48 -12.97
N SER A 295 -5.90 -21.05 -14.00
CA SER A 295 -5.96 -22.50 -14.28
C SER A 295 -5.23 -23.30 -13.21
N LYS A 296 -4.10 -22.80 -12.72
CA LYS A 296 -3.42 -23.37 -11.55
C LYS A 296 -4.30 -23.31 -10.30
N GLN A 297 -4.95 -22.17 -10.05
CA GLN A 297 -5.86 -22.02 -8.91
C GLN A 297 -7.04 -23.00 -8.98
N LEU A 298 -7.60 -23.20 -10.17
CA LEU A 298 -8.77 -24.05 -10.40
C LEU A 298 -8.44 -25.49 -10.80
N ALA A 299 -7.16 -25.87 -10.83
CA ALA A 299 -6.70 -27.20 -11.21
C ALA A 299 -7.32 -27.72 -12.52
N VAL A 300 -7.23 -26.90 -13.58
CA VAL A 300 -7.66 -27.25 -14.95
C VAL A 300 -6.52 -27.03 -15.93
N ALA A 301 -6.61 -27.64 -17.12
CA ALA A 301 -5.69 -27.35 -18.21
C ALA A 301 -5.77 -25.86 -18.61
N VAL A 302 -4.63 -25.27 -18.96
CA VAL A 302 -4.56 -23.84 -19.31
C VAL A 302 -5.26 -23.63 -20.66
N PRO A 303 -6.37 -22.87 -20.72
CA PRO A 303 -6.96 -22.49 -21.99
C PRO A 303 -6.07 -21.49 -22.71
N SER A 304 -6.14 -21.49 -24.03
CA SER A 304 -5.44 -20.57 -24.90
C SER A 304 -6.13 -19.21 -24.97
N PHE A 305 -5.43 -18.22 -25.51
CA PHE A 305 -6.03 -16.92 -25.86
C PHE A 305 -7.20 -17.06 -26.86
N GLU A 306 -7.13 -18.03 -27.78
CA GLU A 306 -8.22 -18.31 -28.72
C GLU A 306 -9.45 -18.90 -28.04
N ASP A 307 -9.27 -19.68 -26.97
CA ASP A 307 -10.41 -20.17 -26.17
C ASP A 307 -11.13 -19.01 -25.47
N LEU A 308 -10.40 -17.98 -25.04
CA LEU A 308 -11.01 -16.76 -24.49
C LEU A 308 -11.75 -15.95 -25.56
N ARG A 309 -11.22 -15.88 -26.79
CA ARG A 309 -11.94 -15.27 -27.92
C ARG A 309 -13.21 -16.05 -28.27
N ALA A 310 -13.13 -17.37 -28.32
CA ALA A 310 -14.28 -18.24 -28.56
C ALA A 310 -15.34 -18.06 -27.47
N TYR A 311 -14.92 -17.95 -26.20
CA TYR A 311 -15.79 -17.62 -25.08
C TYR A 311 -16.49 -16.26 -25.25
N ALA A 312 -15.74 -15.20 -25.59
CA ALA A 312 -16.32 -13.87 -25.81
C ALA A 312 -17.39 -13.85 -26.92
N ARG A 313 -17.17 -14.61 -27.99
CA ARG A 313 -18.15 -14.79 -29.07
C ARG A 313 -19.39 -15.57 -28.60
N ALA A 314 -19.19 -16.64 -27.83
CA ALA A 314 -20.29 -17.45 -27.31
C ALA A 314 -21.20 -16.66 -26.36
N GLU A 315 -20.62 -15.76 -25.55
CA GLU A 315 -21.34 -14.86 -24.64
C GLU A 315 -21.89 -13.60 -25.33
N SER A 316 -21.62 -13.40 -26.63
CA SER A 316 -22.02 -12.21 -27.38
C SER A 316 -21.55 -10.89 -26.74
N ASP A 317 -20.35 -10.88 -26.14
CA ASP A 317 -19.74 -9.70 -25.51
C ASP A 317 -18.89 -8.94 -26.53
N ASP A 318 -19.53 -8.04 -27.28
CA ASP A 318 -18.88 -7.25 -28.34
C ASP A 318 -17.75 -6.34 -27.82
N VAL A 319 -17.86 -5.89 -26.57
CA VAL A 319 -16.85 -5.02 -25.95
C VAL A 319 -15.58 -5.81 -25.66
N LEU A 320 -15.73 -6.99 -25.05
CA LEU A 320 -14.61 -7.89 -24.80
C LEU A 320 -13.96 -8.34 -26.12
N GLN A 321 -14.77 -8.68 -27.13
CA GLN A 321 -14.25 -9.04 -28.46
C GLN A 321 -13.40 -7.92 -29.06
N ALA A 322 -13.91 -6.69 -29.10
CA ALA A 322 -13.15 -5.55 -29.61
C ALA A 322 -11.85 -5.30 -28.83
N MET A 323 -11.87 -5.49 -27.50
CA MET A 323 -10.66 -5.39 -26.68
C MET A 323 -9.64 -6.47 -27.05
N LEU A 324 -10.05 -7.74 -27.13
CA LEU A 324 -9.17 -8.85 -27.49
C LEU A 324 -8.61 -8.74 -28.92
N ASP A 325 -9.37 -8.17 -29.85
CA ASP A 325 -8.92 -7.94 -31.23
C ASP A 325 -7.92 -6.77 -31.33
N SER A 326 -7.97 -5.83 -30.40
CA SER A 326 -7.02 -4.71 -30.31
C SER A 326 -5.67 -5.07 -29.65
N MET A 327 -5.57 -6.24 -29.02
CA MET A 327 -4.36 -6.66 -28.29
C MET A 327 -3.25 -7.12 -29.24
N THR A 328 -2.04 -6.66 -28.99
CA THR A 328 -0.82 -7.10 -29.69
C THR A 328 0.01 -8.04 -28.82
N ARG A 329 0.78 -8.93 -29.45
CA ARG A 329 1.93 -9.60 -28.81
C ARG A 329 3.07 -8.58 -28.77
N LEU A 330 3.62 -8.36 -27.59
CA LEU A 330 4.77 -7.45 -27.39
C LEU A 330 6.08 -8.13 -27.83
#